data_AF-A0A7S0UQQ2-F1
#
_entry.id   AF-A0A7S0UQQ2-F1
#
_cell.length_a   1.000
_cell.length_b   1.000
_cell.length_c   1.000
_cell.angle_alpha   90.00
_cell.angle_beta   90.00
_cell.angle_gamma   90.00
#
_symmetry.space_group_name_H-M   'P 1'
#
loop_
_entity.id
_entity.type
_entity.pdbx_description
1 polymer ?
#
loop_
_entity_poly.entity_id
_entity_poly.type
_entity_poly.pdbx_seq_one_letter_code
_entity_poly.pdbx_strand_id
1 'polypeptide(L)'
;AAAAAAMTGGGLGGGKGAGHSIPPERAVLVSRVDPVAWKVELEKVTPRLRITVAADAKDWRMHLDEAHDHKKMITQAWPDSKAALERLRSDLGASLEKLQTRERFLNESFELLMQNYRTVRTALVQAQESYSRKSEQVSDRRNEFDRLTEQLEDVRAQLDDKAGSLDSAGPVVRIKGAIRKLTEELKEMEVRLGVVSHSLLQLGMKNRRLLQAQGAAEDDEDADD
;
A
#
# COMPACT_ATOMS: atom_id res chain seq x y z
N ALA A 1 83.75 -90.92 -33.75
CA ALA A 1 84.68 -92.00 -33.36
C ALA A 1 83.95 -93.34 -33.45
N ALA A 2 84.59 -94.31 -34.12
CA ALA A 2 84.37 -95.77 -34.12
C ALA A 2 82.90 -96.28 -34.22
N ALA A 3 82.43 -96.85 -35.34
CA ALA A 3 82.81 -98.12 -35.98
C ALA A 3 82.26 -99.39 -35.29
N ALA A 4 81.76 -100.28 -36.16
CA ALA A 4 81.66 -101.75 -36.08
C ALA A 4 80.31 -102.40 -35.71
N ALA A 5 79.89 -103.24 -36.66
CA ALA A 5 78.76 -104.15 -36.68
C ALA A 5 79.06 -105.52 -36.06
N ALA A 6 77.99 -106.28 -35.77
CA ALA A 6 77.81 -107.75 -35.87
C ALA A 6 76.73 -108.17 -34.84
N MET A 7 75.49 -108.51 -35.19
CA MET A 7 74.98 -109.77 -35.77
C MET A 7 75.20 -111.05 -34.95
N THR A 8 74.11 -111.83 -34.89
CA THR A 8 73.94 -113.24 -34.48
C THR A 8 73.75 -113.50 -32.98
N GLY A 9 72.81 -114.31 -32.50
CA GLY A 9 71.90 -115.28 -33.13
C GLY A 9 71.69 -116.48 -32.17
N GLY A 10 70.47 -117.06 -32.16
CA GLY A 10 70.14 -118.33 -31.51
C GLY A 10 69.16 -118.18 -30.34
N GLY A 11 67.98 -118.79 -30.30
CA GLY A 11 67.46 -119.95 -31.02
C GLY A 11 67.05 -121.03 -30.02
N LEU A 12 65.95 -121.73 -30.34
CA LEU A 12 65.37 -122.92 -29.66
C LEU A 12 64.39 -122.56 -28.52
N GLY A 13 63.08 -122.84 -28.57
CA GLY A 13 62.38 -123.92 -29.28
C GLY A 13 62.05 -125.03 -28.27
N GLY A 14 60.76 -125.35 -28.12
CA GLY A 14 60.35 -126.58 -27.45
C GLY A 14 59.14 -126.43 -26.54
N GLY A 15 57.95 -126.40 -27.12
CA GLY A 15 56.74 -126.75 -26.39
C GLY A 15 56.73 -128.24 -26.03
N LYS A 16 56.26 -128.54 -24.82
CA LYS A 16 55.53 -129.79 -24.52
C LYS A 16 54.69 -129.57 -23.26
N GLY A 17 53.40 -129.78 -23.40
CA GLY A 17 52.42 -129.53 -22.35
C GLY A 17 52.41 -130.58 -21.24
N ALA A 18 51.97 -130.12 -20.08
CA ALA A 18 51.18 -130.80 -19.05
C ALA A 18 50.78 -129.67 -18.09
N GLY A 19 49.53 -129.24 -17.98
CA GLY A 19 48.45 -130.05 -17.43
C GLY A 19 48.17 -129.60 -15.98
N HIS A 20 47.30 -128.60 -15.84
CA HIS A 20 46.41 -128.31 -14.71
C HIS A 20 46.99 -127.76 -13.38
N SER A 21 46.74 -126.48 -13.11
CA SER A 21 45.53 -126.02 -12.40
C SER A 21 45.52 -124.49 -12.31
N ILE A 22 44.54 -123.83 -12.93
CA ILE A 22 44.36 -122.37 -12.87
C ILE A 22 43.50 -122.06 -11.63
N PRO A 23 43.96 -121.19 -10.70
CA PRO A 23 43.18 -120.74 -9.54
C PRO A 23 41.88 -119.99 -9.93
N PRO A 24 40.82 -120.07 -9.12
CA PRO A 24 39.44 -119.70 -9.48
C PRO A 24 39.13 -118.18 -9.50
N GLU A 25 40.13 -117.29 -9.43
CA GLU A 25 39.93 -115.84 -9.25
C GLU A 25 40.11 -115.00 -10.52
N ARG A 26 40.37 -115.63 -11.67
CA ARG A 26 40.32 -114.99 -13.00
C ARG A 26 39.35 -115.72 -13.92
N ALA A 27 38.16 -116.03 -13.40
CA ALA A 27 37.04 -116.30 -14.27
C ALA A 27 36.80 -115.05 -15.12
N VAL A 28 37.05 -115.17 -16.42
CA VAL A 28 36.57 -114.22 -17.43
C VAL A 28 35.13 -113.88 -17.04
N LEU A 29 34.84 -112.60 -16.82
CA LEU A 29 33.47 -112.11 -16.69
C LEU A 29 32.80 -112.36 -18.04
N VAL A 30 32.31 -113.59 -18.25
CA VAL A 30 31.49 -113.93 -19.39
C VAL A 30 30.20 -113.15 -19.17
N SER A 31 30.01 -112.11 -19.97
CA SER A 31 28.75 -111.39 -20.07
C SER A 31 27.63 -112.42 -20.16
N ARG A 32 26.79 -112.51 -19.12
CA ARG A 32 25.53 -113.27 -19.15
C ARG A 32 24.48 -112.57 -20.03
N VAL A 33 24.85 -111.45 -20.64
CA VAL A 33 24.01 -110.68 -21.55
C VAL A 33 24.42 -111.06 -22.96
N ASP A 34 23.46 -111.64 -23.69
CA ASP A 34 23.59 -111.91 -25.12
C ASP A 34 23.90 -110.59 -25.86
N PRO A 35 25.03 -110.48 -26.58
CA PRO A 35 25.40 -109.26 -27.31
C PRO A 35 24.36 -108.85 -28.36
N VAL A 36 23.58 -109.81 -28.88
CA VAL A 36 22.48 -109.52 -29.81
C VAL A 36 21.30 -108.90 -29.06
N ALA A 37 20.87 -109.50 -27.94
CA ALA A 37 19.83 -108.93 -27.08
C ALA A 37 20.19 -107.52 -26.55
N TRP A 38 21.44 -107.27 -26.19
CA TRP A 38 21.90 -105.95 -25.77
C TRP A 38 21.79 -104.93 -26.90
N LYS A 39 22.20 -105.30 -28.12
CA LYS A 39 22.10 -104.42 -29.29
C LYS A 39 20.65 -104.11 -29.64
N VAL A 40 19.75 -105.08 -29.52
CA VAL A 40 18.31 -104.89 -29.72
C VAL A 40 17.70 -103.95 -28.68
N GLU A 41 18.05 -104.09 -27.40
CA GLU A 41 17.59 -103.15 -26.37
C GLU A 41 18.21 -101.76 -26.56
N LEU A 42 19.44 -101.67 -27.05
CA LEU A 42 20.09 -100.40 -27.38
C LEU A 42 19.40 -99.72 -28.58
N GLU A 43 19.04 -100.46 -29.64
CA GLU A 43 18.26 -99.95 -30.77
C GLU A 43 16.84 -99.51 -30.34
N LYS A 44 16.25 -100.20 -29.36
CA LYS A 44 14.95 -99.85 -28.78
C LYS A 44 14.99 -98.62 -27.86
N VAL A 45 16.08 -98.41 -27.14
CA VAL A 45 16.27 -97.27 -26.22
C VAL A 45 16.89 -96.05 -26.92
N THR A 46 17.62 -96.23 -28.02
CA THR A 46 18.19 -95.17 -28.87
C THR A 46 17.18 -94.08 -29.25
N PRO A 47 15.96 -94.39 -29.73
CA PRO A 47 14.96 -93.36 -30.02
C PRO A 47 14.45 -92.65 -28.77
N ARG A 48 14.52 -93.27 -27.58
CA ARG A 48 14.14 -92.64 -26.30
C ARG A 48 15.23 -91.72 -25.75
N LEU A 49 16.46 -91.85 -26.22
CA LEU A 49 17.60 -90.99 -25.86
C LEU A 49 17.84 -89.87 -26.88
N ARG A 50 17.18 -89.92 -28.04
CA ARG A 50 17.26 -88.89 -29.07
C ARG A 50 16.41 -87.70 -28.66
N ILE A 51 16.96 -86.85 -27.79
CA ILE A 51 16.36 -85.57 -27.43
C ILE A 51 16.53 -84.64 -28.63
N THR A 52 15.48 -84.53 -29.44
CA THR A 52 15.36 -83.45 -30.42
C THR A 52 14.82 -82.25 -29.66
N VAL A 53 15.70 -81.33 -29.30
CA VAL A 53 15.29 -80.01 -28.78
C VAL A 53 14.63 -79.30 -29.96
N ALA A 54 13.31 -79.39 -30.05
CA ALA A 54 12.55 -78.55 -30.96
C ALA A 54 12.76 -77.10 -30.51
N ALA A 55 13.09 -76.22 -31.45
CA ALA A 55 13.14 -74.78 -31.22
C ALA A 55 11.72 -74.31 -30.85
N ASP A 56 11.38 -74.40 -29.57
CA ASP A 56 10.10 -73.94 -29.03
C ASP A 56 10.26 -72.44 -28.73
N ALA A 57 9.24 -71.64 -29.02
CA ALA A 57 9.22 -70.21 -28.70
C ALA A 57 9.26 -69.94 -27.17
N LYS A 58 9.25 -71.01 -26.36
CA LYS A 58 9.49 -71.04 -24.90
C LYS A 58 10.93 -71.39 -24.53
N ASP A 59 11.85 -71.41 -25.48
CA ASP A 59 13.27 -71.54 -25.19
C ASP A 59 13.74 -70.30 -24.42
N TRP A 60 13.96 -70.47 -23.12
CA TRP A 60 14.54 -69.45 -22.23
C TRP A 60 15.84 -68.86 -22.77
N ARG A 61 16.53 -69.59 -23.66
CA ARG A 61 17.74 -69.13 -24.38
C ARG A 61 17.42 -68.01 -25.36
N MET A 62 16.35 -68.14 -26.13
CA MET A 62 15.89 -67.09 -27.05
C MET A 62 15.48 -65.84 -26.28
N HIS A 63 14.73 -66.00 -25.19
CA HIS A 63 14.39 -64.87 -24.31
C HIS A 63 15.60 -64.25 -23.61
N LEU A 64 16.63 -65.04 -23.29
CA LEU A 64 17.89 -64.53 -22.73
C LEU A 64 18.68 -63.73 -23.77
N ASP A 65 18.72 -64.19 -25.02
CA ASP A 65 19.36 -63.48 -26.12
C ASP A 65 18.60 -62.18 -26.45
N GLU A 66 17.26 -62.23 -26.52
CA GLU A 66 16.38 -61.05 -26.63
C GLU A 66 16.63 -60.05 -25.50
N ALA A 67 16.76 -60.51 -24.25
CA ALA A 67 17.06 -59.64 -23.12
C ALA A 67 18.45 -58.98 -23.21
N HIS A 68 19.45 -59.71 -23.72
CA HIS A 68 20.78 -59.14 -23.98
C HIS A 68 20.74 -58.09 -25.09
N ASP A 69 19.97 -58.33 -26.14
CA ASP A 69 19.83 -57.38 -27.25
C ASP A 69 19.06 -56.13 -26.83
N HIS A 70 17.96 -56.27 -26.09
CA HIS A 70 17.28 -55.13 -25.47
C HIS A 70 18.20 -54.35 -24.52
N LYS A 71 19.01 -55.03 -23.70
CA LYS A 71 20.00 -54.36 -22.84
C LYS A 71 21.01 -53.56 -23.66
N LYS A 72 21.53 -54.11 -24.76
CA LYS A 72 22.45 -53.39 -25.66
C LYS A 72 21.77 -52.16 -26.26
N MET A 73 20.54 -52.32 -26.78
CA MET A 73 19.77 -51.22 -27.37
C MET A 73 19.52 -50.10 -26.35
N ILE A 74 19.10 -50.45 -25.13
CA ILE A 74 18.89 -49.47 -24.05
C ILE A 74 20.21 -48.79 -23.70
N THR A 75 21.31 -49.55 -23.58
CA THR A 75 22.62 -48.98 -23.24
C THR A 75 23.15 -48.05 -24.33
N GLN A 76 22.80 -48.29 -25.60
CA GLN A 76 23.15 -47.43 -26.73
C GLN A 76 22.27 -46.17 -26.81
N ALA A 77 20.97 -46.27 -26.53
CA ALA A 77 20.03 -45.13 -26.61
C ALA A 77 20.02 -44.23 -25.35
N TRP A 78 20.46 -44.76 -24.21
CA TRP A 78 20.48 -44.05 -22.93
C TRP A 78 21.39 -42.81 -22.89
N PRO A 79 22.64 -42.84 -23.39
CA PRO A 79 23.53 -41.68 -23.40
C PRO A 79 22.93 -40.49 -24.16
N ASP A 80 22.31 -40.74 -25.31
CA ASP A 80 21.69 -39.70 -26.13
C ASP A 80 20.49 -39.07 -25.41
N SER A 81 19.62 -39.91 -24.84
CA SER A 81 18.47 -39.46 -24.05
C SER A 81 18.91 -38.65 -22.82
N LYS A 82 19.96 -39.11 -22.13
CA LYS A 82 20.57 -38.41 -21.00
C LYS A 82 21.16 -37.06 -21.43
N ALA A 83 21.88 -37.02 -22.55
CA ALA A 83 22.45 -35.78 -23.08
C ALA A 83 21.38 -34.77 -23.49
N ALA A 84 20.26 -35.23 -24.08
CA ALA A 84 19.12 -34.38 -24.38
C ALA A 84 18.48 -33.80 -23.10
N LEU A 85 18.31 -34.63 -22.06
CA LEU A 85 17.76 -34.20 -20.78
C LEU A 85 18.67 -33.20 -20.05
N GLU A 86 19.99 -33.42 -20.05
CA GLU A 86 20.94 -32.47 -19.46
C GLU A 86 21.00 -31.15 -20.22
N ARG A 87 20.90 -31.18 -21.55
CA ARG A 87 20.76 -29.94 -22.35
C ARG A 87 19.49 -29.19 -21.98
N LEU A 88 18.35 -29.87 -21.94
CA LEU A 88 17.07 -29.27 -21.56
C LEU A 88 17.12 -28.70 -20.14
N ARG A 89 17.75 -29.40 -19.20
CA ARG A 89 17.99 -28.91 -17.84
C ARG A 89 18.83 -27.64 -17.83
N SER A 90 19.92 -27.60 -18.58
CA SER A 90 20.79 -26.43 -18.71
C SER A 90 20.03 -25.25 -19.32
N ASP A 91 19.30 -25.47 -20.40
CA ASP A 91 18.53 -24.44 -21.10
C ASP A 91 17.41 -23.89 -20.21
N LEU A 92 16.70 -24.77 -19.49
CA LEU A 92 15.69 -24.36 -18.52
C LEU A 92 16.31 -23.55 -17.39
N GLY A 93 17.45 -23.98 -16.85
CA GLY A 93 18.20 -23.24 -15.83
C GLY A 93 18.60 -21.84 -16.31
N ALA A 94 19.14 -21.73 -17.53
CA ALA A 94 19.48 -20.44 -18.12
C ALA A 94 18.25 -19.55 -18.35
N SER A 95 17.11 -20.13 -18.74
CA SER A 95 15.85 -19.40 -18.89
C SER A 95 15.30 -18.89 -17.56
N LEU A 96 15.42 -19.69 -16.50
CA LEU A 96 15.00 -19.34 -15.14
C LEU A 96 15.84 -18.17 -14.59
N GLU A 97 17.16 -18.23 -14.74
CA GLU A 97 18.06 -17.13 -14.33
C GLU A 97 17.75 -15.83 -15.09
N LYS A 98 17.46 -15.93 -16.39
CA LYS A 98 17.01 -14.78 -17.21
C LYS A 98 15.66 -14.24 -16.75
N LEU A 99 14.73 -15.11 -16.35
CA LEU A 99 13.43 -14.70 -15.82
C LEU A 99 13.61 -14.01 -14.47
N GLN A 100 14.38 -14.60 -13.56
CA GLN A 100 14.64 -14.08 -12.23
C GLN A 100 15.35 -12.72 -12.25
N THR A 101 16.32 -12.54 -13.15
CA THR A 101 16.99 -11.24 -13.35
C THR A 101 16.03 -10.19 -13.91
N ARG A 102 15.17 -10.56 -14.86
CA ARG A 102 14.11 -9.68 -15.37
C ARG A 102 13.09 -9.32 -14.31
N GLU A 103 12.62 -10.28 -13.53
CA GLU A 103 11.68 -10.04 -12.42
C GLU A 103 12.29 -9.11 -11.38
N ARG A 104 13.56 -9.33 -11.00
CA ARG A 104 14.26 -8.44 -10.07
C ARG A 104 14.32 -7.00 -10.60
N PHE A 105 14.74 -6.83 -11.84
CA PHE A 105 14.80 -5.50 -12.46
C PHE A 105 13.42 -4.84 -12.54
N LEU A 106 12.41 -5.61 -12.92
CA LEU A 106 11.03 -5.13 -13.04
C LEU A 106 10.51 -4.70 -11.67
N ASN A 107 10.71 -5.52 -10.64
CA ASN A 107 10.33 -5.21 -9.26
C ASN A 107 11.05 -3.95 -8.73
N GLU A 108 12.35 -3.80 -8.98
CA GLU A 108 13.10 -2.59 -8.62
C GLU A 108 12.53 -1.35 -9.33
N SER A 109 12.22 -1.45 -10.62
CA SER A 109 11.64 -0.33 -11.39
C SER A 109 10.23 0.04 -10.90
N PHE A 110 9.42 -0.96 -10.55
CA PHE A 110 8.07 -0.75 -10.04
C PHE A 110 8.08 -0.24 -8.60
N GLU A 111 9.02 -0.67 -7.78
CA GLU A 111 9.17 -0.16 -6.41
C GLU A 111 9.49 1.34 -6.44
N LEU A 112 10.41 1.78 -7.31
CA LEU A 112 10.69 3.21 -7.51
C LEU A 112 9.45 3.98 -7.98
N LEU A 113 8.72 3.44 -8.96
CA LEU A 113 7.50 4.07 -9.47
C LEU A 113 6.41 4.15 -8.40
N MET A 114 6.23 3.10 -7.60
CA MET A 114 5.28 3.07 -6.48
C MET A 114 5.66 4.07 -5.39
N GLN A 115 6.95 4.21 -5.07
CA GLN A 115 7.43 5.23 -4.14
C GLN A 115 7.12 6.63 -4.66
N ASN A 116 7.42 6.92 -5.93
CA ASN A 116 7.08 8.19 -6.56
C ASN A 116 5.57 8.46 -6.58
N TYR A 117 4.76 7.45 -6.85
CA TYR A 117 3.31 7.59 -6.78
C TYR A 117 2.83 7.93 -5.36
N ARG A 118 3.38 7.27 -4.34
CA ARG A 118 3.08 7.56 -2.92
C ARG A 118 3.49 8.98 -2.54
N THR A 119 4.68 9.44 -2.94
CA THR A 119 5.13 10.81 -2.61
C THR A 119 4.25 11.86 -3.29
N VAL A 120 3.94 11.71 -4.58
CA VAL A 120 3.05 12.61 -5.32
C VAL A 120 1.64 12.58 -4.73
N ARG A 121 1.13 11.40 -4.34
CA ARG A 121 -0.19 11.27 -3.70
C ARG A 121 -0.23 12.00 -2.37
N THR A 122 0.77 11.84 -1.52
CA THR A 122 0.87 12.56 -0.24
C THR A 122 0.96 14.07 -0.45
N ALA A 123 1.78 14.53 -1.42
CA ALA A 123 1.88 15.95 -1.75
C ALA A 123 0.54 16.53 -2.24
N LEU A 124 -0.22 15.76 -3.04
CA LEU A 124 -1.55 16.17 -3.50
C LEU A 124 -2.54 16.29 -2.34
N VAL A 125 -2.55 15.32 -1.42
CA VAL A 125 -3.42 15.37 -0.22
C VAL A 125 -3.06 16.58 0.65
N GLN A 126 -1.77 16.82 0.90
CA GLN A 126 -1.31 17.99 1.64
C GLN A 126 -1.68 19.31 0.95
N ALA A 127 -1.56 19.39 -0.38
CA ALA A 127 -1.97 20.56 -1.14
C ALA A 127 -3.48 20.80 -1.02
N GLN A 128 -4.30 19.74 -1.12
CA GLN A 128 -5.75 19.82 -0.99
C GLN A 128 -6.18 20.23 0.43
N GLU A 129 -5.56 19.69 1.46
CA GLU A 129 -5.78 20.12 2.86
C GLU A 129 -5.38 21.59 3.05
N SER A 130 -4.22 21.99 2.53
CA SER A 130 -3.76 23.39 2.63
C SER A 130 -4.68 24.36 1.89
N TYR A 131 -5.25 23.94 0.76
CA TYR A 131 -6.22 24.72 0.00
C TYR A 131 -7.54 24.82 0.78
N SER A 132 -8.06 23.71 1.30
CA SER A 132 -9.27 23.70 2.12
C SER A 132 -9.13 24.62 3.34
N ARG A 133 -8.00 24.52 4.05
CA ARG A 133 -7.71 25.37 5.21
C ARG A 133 -7.60 26.85 4.84
N LYS A 134 -6.92 27.18 3.73
CA LYS A 134 -6.85 28.57 3.25
C LYS A 134 -8.22 29.08 2.80
N SER A 135 -9.04 28.25 2.18
CA SER A 135 -10.40 28.59 1.78
C SER A 135 -11.28 28.89 2.99
N GLU A 136 -11.19 28.09 4.04
CA GLU A 136 -11.87 28.33 5.33
C GLU A 136 -11.40 29.66 5.94
N GLN A 137 -10.09 29.90 6.01
CA GLN A 137 -9.54 31.17 6.50
C GLN A 137 -9.99 32.38 5.68
N VAL A 138 -10.09 32.26 4.35
CA VAL A 138 -10.61 33.33 3.49
C VAL A 138 -12.09 33.56 3.77
N SER A 139 -12.87 32.51 4.00
CA SER A 139 -14.28 32.63 4.40
C SER A 139 -14.43 33.31 5.76
N ASP A 140 -13.60 32.97 6.74
CA ASP A 140 -13.62 33.62 8.06
C ASP A 140 -13.27 35.10 7.95
N ARG A 141 -12.23 35.45 7.18
CA ARG A 141 -11.85 36.84 6.93
C ARG A 141 -12.91 37.61 6.15
N ARG A 142 -13.62 36.95 5.24
CA ARG A 142 -14.78 37.52 4.54
C ARG A 142 -15.87 37.88 5.56
N ASN A 143 -16.22 36.95 6.45
CA ASN A 143 -17.23 37.17 7.48
C ASN A 143 -16.83 38.30 8.45
N GLU A 144 -15.55 38.37 8.85
CA GLU A 144 -15.04 39.47 9.67
C GLU A 144 -15.11 40.82 8.94
N PHE A 145 -14.77 40.84 7.64
CA PHE A 145 -14.86 42.05 6.82
C PHE A 145 -16.30 42.54 6.67
N ASP A 146 -17.24 41.63 6.43
CA ASP A 146 -18.67 41.96 6.34
C ASP A 146 -19.17 42.52 7.68
N ARG A 147 -18.76 41.93 8.81
CA ARG A 147 -19.07 42.45 10.16
C ARG A 147 -18.50 43.85 10.41
N LEU A 148 -17.24 44.09 10.04
CA LEU A 148 -16.63 45.42 10.17
C LEU A 148 -17.31 46.45 9.27
N THR A 149 -17.80 46.02 8.10
CA THR A 149 -18.55 46.88 7.18
C THR A 149 -19.89 47.27 7.79
N GLU A 150 -20.63 46.34 8.38
CA GLU A 150 -21.87 46.61 9.12
C GLU A 150 -21.60 47.59 10.29
N GLN A 151 -20.53 47.38 11.06
CA GLN A 151 -20.15 48.29 12.13
C GLN A 151 -19.80 49.70 11.63
N LEU A 152 -19.17 49.82 10.46
CA LEU A 152 -18.90 51.11 9.83
C LEU A 152 -20.18 51.79 9.33
N GLU A 153 -21.12 51.03 8.78
CA GLU A 153 -22.44 51.53 8.39
C GLU A 153 -23.24 52.02 9.60
N ASP A 154 -23.21 51.29 10.71
CA ASP A 154 -23.83 51.70 11.98
C ASP A 154 -23.22 53.00 12.52
N VAL A 155 -21.89 53.09 12.57
CA VAL A 155 -21.21 54.31 13.02
C VAL A 155 -21.52 55.47 12.09
N ARG A 156 -21.56 55.24 10.78
CA ARG A 156 -21.95 56.25 9.78
C ARG A 156 -23.40 56.71 10.00
N ALA A 157 -24.34 55.79 10.21
CA ALA A 157 -25.73 56.12 10.50
C ALA A 157 -25.85 56.96 11.79
N GLN A 158 -25.12 56.61 12.85
CA GLN A 158 -25.08 57.42 14.07
C GLN A 158 -24.46 58.80 13.85
N LEU A 159 -23.47 58.91 12.96
CA LEU A 159 -22.84 60.16 12.60
C LEU A 159 -23.79 61.03 11.79
N ASP A 160 -24.53 60.45 10.84
CA ASP A 160 -25.55 61.12 10.04
C ASP A 160 -26.75 61.55 10.90
N ASP A 161 -27.18 60.74 11.87
CA ASP A 161 -28.21 61.11 12.85
C ASP A 161 -27.75 62.28 13.75
N LYS A 162 -26.50 62.25 14.21
CA LYS A 162 -25.90 63.35 14.97
C LYS A 162 -25.72 64.59 14.10
N ALA A 163 -25.30 64.43 12.84
CA ALA A 163 -25.16 65.52 11.89
C ALA A 163 -26.53 66.15 11.62
N GLY A 164 -27.58 65.35 11.38
CA GLY A 164 -28.95 65.83 11.27
C GLY A 164 -29.46 66.51 12.55
N SER A 165 -29.07 66.01 13.73
CA SER A 165 -29.39 66.64 15.02
C SER A 165 -28.60 67.93 15.27
N LEU A 166 -27.41 68.10 14.69
CA LEU A 166 -26.58 69.30 14.78
C LEU A 166 -26.99 70.36 13.74
N ASP A 167 -27.32 69.93 12.51
CA ASP A 167 -27.86 70.76 11.44
C ASP A 167 -29.30 71.19 11.70
N SER A 168 -30.04 70.42 12.51
CA SER A 168 -31.20 70.95 13.20
C SER A 168 -30.72 72.10 14.08
N ALA A 169 -30.85 73.32 13.57
CA ALA A 169 -30.65 74.55 14.31
C ALA A 169 -31.52 74.62 15.60
N GLY A 170 -32.31 73.60 15.93
CA GLY A 170 -33.16 73.47 17.10
C GLY A 170 -32.52 73.88 18.44
N PRO A 171 -31.30 73.47 18.82
CA PRO A 171 -30.67 73.94 20.06
C PRO A 171 -30.40 75.45 20.01
N VAL A 172 -29.83 75.94 18.90
CA VAL A 172 -29.49 77.36 18.71
C VAL A 172 -30.75 78.23 18.60
N VAL A 173 -31.78 77.75 17.91
CA VAL A 173 -33.09 78.39 17.75
C VAL A 173 -33.85 78.39 19.08
N ARG A 174 -33.77 77.32 19.89
CA ARG A 174 -34.32 77.29 21.25
C ARG A 174 -33.65 78.32 22.15
N ILE A 175 -32.32 78.39 22.13
CA ILE A 175 -31.56 79.41 22.89
C ILE A 175 -31.93 80.81 22.40
N LYS A 176 -31.95 81.05 21.08
CA LYS A 176 -32.36 82.33 20.49
C LYS A 176 -33.80 82.71 20.85
N GLY A 177 -34.71 81.74 20.90
CA GLY A 177 -36.10 81.93 21.33
C GLY A 177 -36.21 82.29 22.81
N ALA A 178 -35.47 81.59 23.68
CA ALA A 178 -35.40 81.90 25.10
C ALA A 178 -34.83 83.30 25.36
N ILE A 179 -33.76 83.68 24.64
CA ILE A 179 -33.19 85.04 24.70
C ILE A 179 -34.24 86.08 24.30
N ARG A 180 -34.97 85.86 23.20
CA ARG A 180 -36.04 86.78 22.78
C ARG A 180 -37.13 86.93 23.84
N LYS A 181 -37.59 85.82 24.42
CA LYS A 181 -38.60 85.84 25.48
C LYS A 181 -38.11 86.61 26.71
N LEU A 182 -36.87 86.37 27.14
CA LEU A 182 -36.26 87.12 28.25
C LEU A 182 -36.14 88.61 27.94
N THR A 183 -35.79 89.00 26.71
CA THR A 183 -35.74 90.42 26.33
C THR A 183 -37.11 91.09 26.30
N GLU A 184 -38.17 90.33 26.04
CA GLU A 184 -39.55 90.84 26.04
C GLU A 184 -40.09 90.99 27.46
N GLU A 185 -39.87 90.00 28.32
CA GLU A 185 -40.13 90.10 29.76
C GLU A 185 -39.35 91.25 30.41
N LEU A 186 -38.10 91.48 29.99
CA LEU A 186 -37.30 92.62 30.49
C LEU A 186 -37.96 93.95 30.13
N LYS A 187 -38.39 94.14 28.88
CA LYS A 187 -39.10 95.35 28.44
C LYS A 187 -40.42 95.54 29.17
N GLU A 188 -41.17 94.46 29.39
CA GLU A 188 -42.41 94.53 30.15
C GLU A 188 -42.15 94.94 31.60
N MET A 189 -41.13 94.37 32.24
CA MET A 189 -40.71 94.78 33.58
C MET A 189 -40.22 96.23 33.63
N GLU A 190 -39.50 96.72 32.62
CA GLU A 190 -39.09 98.13 32.51
C GLU A 190 -40.29 99.08 32.43
N VAL A 191 -41.33 98.74 31.65
CA VAL A 191 -42.56 99.52 31.58
C VAL A 191 -43.27 99.51 32.93
N ARG A 192 -43.40 98.35 33.57
CA ARG A 192 -44.00 98.24 34.92
C ARG A 192 -43.21 99.05 35.95
N LEU A 193 -41.88 98.98 35.91
CA LEU A 193 -40.99 99.79 36.77
C LEU A 193 -41.21 101.29 36.51
N GLY A 194 -41.35 101.70 35.25
CA GLY A 194 -41.64 103.08 34.86
C GLY A 194 -42.99 103.57 35.39
N VAL A 195 -44.05 102.76 35.27
CA VAL A 195 -45.39 103.10 35.79
C VAL A 195 -45.40 103.17 37.31
N VAL A 196 -44.74 102.23 37.99
CA VAL A 196 -44.60 102.24 39.46
C VAL A 196 -43.80 103.45 39.92
N SER A 197 -42.68 103.75 39.25
CA SER A 197 -41.86 104.93 39.53
C SER A 197 -42.66 106.24 39.33
N HIS A 198 -43.42 106.34 38.24
CA HIS A 198 -44.30 107.49 38.00
C HIS A 198 -45.42 107.60 39.03
N SER A 199 -46.03 106.48 39.42
CA SER A 199 -47.07 106.43 40.46
C SER A 199 -46.53 106.85 41.83
N LEU A 200 -45.33 106.38 42.19
CA LEU A 200 -44.63 106.79 43.41
C LEU A 200 -44.27 108.27 43.36
N LEU A 201 -43.81 108.78 42.22
CA LEU A 201 -43.49 110.20 42.05
C LEU A 201 -44.75 111.07 42.12
N GLN A 202 -45.87 110.64 41.52
CA GLN A 202 -47.16 111.32 41.68
C GLN A 202 -47.64 111.31 43.13
N LEU A 203 -47.54 110.18 43.83
CA LEU A 203 -47.89 110.08 45.26
C LEU A 203 -46.98 110.96 46.10
N GLY A 204 -45.68 110.97 45.86
CA GLY A 204 -44.72 111.86 46.52
C GLY A 204 -45.02 113.34 46.25
N MET A 205 -45.39 113.71 45.02
CA MET A 205 -45.80 115.07 44.66
C MET A 205 -47.13 115.47 45.31
N LYS A 206 -48.12 114.57 45.35
CA LYS A 206 -49.40 114.79 46.04
C LYS A 206 -49.18 114.93 47.55
N ASN A 207 -48.36 114.08 48.15
CA ASN A 207 -48.00 114.16 49.57
C ASN A 207 -47.26 115.47 49.88
N ARG A 208 -46.34 115.89 49.01
CA ARG A 208 -45.66 117.18 49.14
C ARG A 208 -46.60 118.38 48.98
N ARG A 209 -47.59 118.31 48.08
CA ARG A 209 -48.65 119.33 47.96
C ARG A 209 -49.58 119.35 49.17
N LEU A 210 -49.92 118.19 49.74
CA LEU A 210 -50.70 118.08 50.99
C LEU A 210 -49.95 118.70 52.16
N LEU A 211 -48.65 118.42 52.30
CA LEU A 211 -47.79 119.04 53.31
C LEU A 211 -47.67 120.56 53.12
N GLN A 212 -47.59 121.05 51.87
CA GLN A 212 -47.63 122.50 51.60
C GLN A 212 -49.01 123.13 51.86
N ALA A 213 -50.10 122.40 51.61
CA ALA A 213 -51.45 122.86 51.92
C ALA A 213 -51.75 122.84 53.43
N GLN A 214 -51.15 121.93 54.18
CA GLN A 214 -51.20 121.91 55.65
C GLN A 214 -50.36 123.04 56.25
N GLY A 215 -49.15 123.29 55.73
CA GLY A 215 -48.34 124.45 56.17
C GLY A 215 -49.01 125.80 55.87
N ALA A 216 -49.73 125.93 54.75
CA ALA A 216 -50.51 127.13 54.45
C ALA A 216 -51.81 127.25 55.28
N ALA A 217 -52.28 126.18 55.93
CA ALA A 217 -53.41 126.22 56.85
C ALA A 217 -52.97 126.50 58.30
N GLU A 218 -51.74 126.11 58.68
CA GLU A 218 -51.14 126.49 59.97
C GLU A 218 -50.74 127.98 60.00
N ASP A 219 -50.30 128.57 58.87
CA ASP A 219 -50.00 130.02 58.80
C ASP A 219 -51.25 130.94 58.90
N ASP A 220 -52.47 130.42 58.68
CA ASP A 220 -53.74 131.16 58.87
C ASP A 220 -54.33 130.98 60.30
N GLU A 221 -53.85 130.01 61.10
CA GLU A 221 -54.29 129.80 62.50
C GLU A 221 -53.45 130.59 63.54
N ASP A 222 -52.26 131.08 63.18
CA ASP A 222 -51.38 131.89 64.07
C ASP A 222 -51.63 133.43 64.00
N ALA A 223 -52.72 133.88 63.35
CA ALA A 223 -53.08 135.30 63.23
C ALA A 223 -54.13 135.80 64.24
N ASP A 224 -54.70 134.92 65.07
CA ASP A 224 -55.67 135.26 66.13
C ASP A 224 -55.27 134.61 67.49
N ASP A 225 -54.19 135.12 68.12
CA ASP A 225 -54.05 135.26 69.59
C ASP A 225 -52.97 136.30 69.96
#